data_AF-A0A9E3LLZ3-F1
#
_entry.id   AF-A0A9E3LLZ3-F1
#
_cell.length_a   1.000
_cell.length_b   1.000
_cell.length_c   1.000
_cell.angle_alpha   90.00
_cell.angle_beta   90.00
_cell.angle_gamma   90.00
#
_symmetry.space_group_name_H-M   'P 1'
#
loop_
_entity.id
_entity.type
_entity.pdbx_description
1 polymer ?
#
loop_
_entity_poly.entity_id
_entity_poly.type
_entity_poly.pdbx_seq_one_letter_code
_entity_poly.pdbx_strand_id
1 'polypeptide(L)'
;ADGYAIARVACFKDTLVAQARPDLAVQDQAGNAWKARKDFSWLNPYQDEAGQWCIDVGLAAIEMGFHEVQFDYIRFPNGGDGDTSVIKLPGVPAERPREEWRHTDEITEFLARASEQIHAAGGLVSADLFGLVTYDFTWDAQGTGQVMEKIAEHVDFISPMVYPSHYGVGNYGLMPHPIEHPYETVWNSMQEAQMRVQGLRAEIRPWLEDFSAPWMGYPDHSPDHVQKQIQATYDNGIEGWLLWNAGNSYTESILEKGEAKSKADPDFVPPYRTANPDAPPGVAVEKVWPGMPPCKPDRERLEIGKGNLAGSTPPVRAPGGDEPIACKEEEAATSTASPSEDTASTSDGASPTDDSTE
;
A
#
# COMPACT_ATOMS: atom_id res chain seq x y z
N ALA A 1 -21.74 -23.08 5.38
CA ALA A 1 -20.27 -23.08 5.46
C ALA A 1 -19.91 -21.75 6.08
N ASP A 2 -19.37 -21.77 7.29
CA ASP A 2 -19.04 -20.56 8.05
C ASP A 2 -17.71 -20.00 7.54
N GLY A 3 -17.74 -19.45 6.32
CA GLY A 3 -16.59 -18.83 5.67
C GLY A 3 -16.71 -17.31 5.67
N TYR A 4 -15.59 -16.62 5.80
CA TYR A 4 -15.52 -15.16 5.62
C TYR A 4 -15.61 -14.81 4.14
N ALA A 5 -16.55 -13.95 3.77
CA ALA A 5 -16.86 -13.60 2.38
C ALA A 5 -16.67 -12.10 2.15
N ILE A 6 -15.86 -11.76 1.15
CA ILE A 6 -15.54 -10.39 0.75
C ILE A 6 -16.20 -10.09 -0.60
N ALA A 7 -16.98 -9.03 -0.67
CA ALA A 7 -17.56 -8.52 -1.91
C ALA A 7 -16.61 -7.50 -2.52
N ARG A 8 -15.86 -7.90 -3.55
CA ARG A 8 -15.03 -6.96 -4.32
C ARG A 8 -15.88 -6.16 -5.31
N VAL A 9 -15.99 -4.86 -5.09
CA VAL A 9 -16.79 -3.93 -5.90
C VAL A 9 -15.85 -3.06 -6.72
N ALA A 10 -15.88 -3.22 -8.05
CA ALA A 10 -15.22 -2.28 -8.94
C ALA A 10 -16.01 -0.95 -8.93
N CYS A 11 -15.49 0.05 -8.23
CA CYS A 11 -16.22 1.29 -7.97
C CYS A 11 -16.17 2.24 -9.18
N PHE A 12 -15.16 3.11 -9.28
CA PHE A 12 -15.22 4.17 -10.29
C PHE A 12 -14.95 3.67 -11.71
N LYS A 13 -14.41 2.45 -11.89
CA LYS A 13 -14.28 1.81 -13.20
C LYS A 13 -15.56 1.03 -13.59
N ASP A 14 -16.73 1.59 -13.32
CA ASP A 14 -18.01 1.02 -13.74
C ASP A 14 -18.41 1.56 -15.12
N THR A 15 -18.09 0.78 -16.16
CA THR A 15 -18.38 1.16 -17.55
C THR A 15 -19.87 1.19 -17.86
N LEU A 16 -20.67 0.33 -17.23
CA LEU A 16 -22.10 0.23 -17.53
C LEU A 16 -22.81 1.48 -17.05
N VAL A 17 -22.54 1.90 -15.81
CA VAL A 17 -23.17 3.10 -15.25
C VAL A 17 -22.59 4.36 -15.87
N ALA A 18 -21.28 4.45 -16.09
CA ALA A 18 -20.68 5.61 -16.74
C ALA A 18 -21.26 5.88 -18.13
N GLN A 19 -21.50 4.83 -18.93
CA GLN A 19 -22.10 4.98 -20.27
C GLN A 19 -23.60 5.31 -20.21
N ALA A 20 -24.34 4.77 -19.23
CA ALA A 20 -25.76 5.03 -19.06
C ALA A 20 -26.06 6.40 -18.42
N ARG A 21 -25.15 6.91 -17.58
CA ARG A 21 -25.21 8.19 -16.88
C ARG A 21 -23.95 9.02 -17.13
N PRO A 22 -23.77 9.59 -18.34
CA PRO A 22 -22.62 10.43 -18.66
C PRO A 22 -22.47 11.65 -17.74
N ASP A 23 -23.55 12.11 -17.12
CA ASP A 23 -23.55 13.16 -16.10
C ASP A 23 -22.78 12.79 -14.84
N LEU A 24 -22.69 11.50 -14.51
CA LEU A 24 -21.90 10.96 -13.40
C LEU A 24 -20.51 10.49 -13.82
N ALA A 25 -20.19 10.56 -15.12
CA ALA A 25 -18.98 9.98 -15.68
C ALA A 25 -17.82 10.98 -15.75
N VAL A 26 -16.60 10.44 -15.86
CA VAL A 26 -15.49 11.16 -16.49
C VAL A 26 -15.89 11.40 -17.94
N GLN A 27 -15.83 12.64 -18.41
CA GLN A 27 -16.36 13.04 -19.71
C GLN A 27 -15.27 13.32 -20.74
N ASP A 28 -15.60 13.14 -22.01
CA ASP A 28 -14.84 13.70 -23.13
C ASP A 28 -15.14 15.20 -23.32
N GLN A 29 -14.49 15.83 -24.29
CA GLN A 29 -14.70 17.25 -24.58
C GLN A 29 -16.13 17.59 -25.05
N ALA A 30 -16.86 16.60 -25.58
CA ALA A 30 -18.24 16.73 -26.04
C ALA A 30 -19.28 16.44 -24.93
N GLY A 31 -18.85 16.06 -23.73
CA GLY A 31 -19.72 15.76 -22.59
C GLY A 31 -20.26 14.32 -22.56
N ASN A 32 -19.78 13.44 -23.45
CA ASN A 32 -20.11 12.01 -23.37
C ASN A 32 -19.18 11.33 -22.36
N ALA A 33 -19.55 10.12 -21.91
CA ALA A 33 -18.64 9.28 -21.14
C ALA A 33 -17.32 9.08 -21.90
N TRP A 34 -16.21 9.42 -21.25
CA TRP A 34 -14.88 9.26 -21.84
C TRP A 34 -14.60 7.77 -22.08
N LYS A 35 -14.02 7.50 -23.25
CA LYS A 35 -13.61 6.16 -23.65
C LYS A 35 -12.13 5.97 -23.33
N ALA A 36 -11.88 5.22 -22.26
CA ALA A 36 -10.59 4.69 -21.92
C ALA A 36 -10.18 3.56 -22.90
N ARG A 37 -8.96 3.04 -22.73
CA ARG A 37 -8.48 1.86 -23.43
C ARG A 37 -9.45 0.70 -23.26
N LYS A 38 -9.55 -0.13 -24.30
CA LYS A 38 -10.49 -1.26 -24.38
C LYS A 38 -11.96 -0.84 -24.20
N ASP A 39 -12.30 0.40 -24.58
CA ASP A 39 -13.64 0.98 -24.51
C ASP A 39 -14.26 1.01 -23.10
N PHE A 40 -13.43 0.94 -22.05
CA PHE A 40 -13.90 1.17 -20.69
C PHE A 40 -14.31 2.63 -20.48
N SER A 41 -15.19 2.85 -19.52
CA SER A 41 -15.57 4.17 -19.05
C SER A 41 -15.55 4.21 -17.53
N TRP A 42 -15.43 5.41 -16.99
CA TRP A 42 -15.24 5.67 -15.57
C TRP A 42 -16.33 6.59 -15.06
N LEU A 43 -16.86 6.27 -13.88
CA LEU A 43 -17.54 7.22 -13.03
C LEU A 43 -16.55 8.26 -12.51
N ASN A 44 -17.05 9.46 -12.22
CA ASN A 44 -16.26 10.57 -11.74
C ASN A 44 -16.36 10.67 -10.19
N PRO A 45 -15.27 10.46 -9.44
CA PRO A 45 -15.29 10.59 -7.98
C PRO A 45 -15.74 11.97 -7.47
N TYR A 46 -15.61 13.06 -8.25
CA TYR A 46 -16.16 14.38 -7.90
C TYR A 46 -17.69 14.44 -7.91
N GLN A 47 -18.38 13.37 -8.30
CA GLN A 47 -19.84 13.27 -8.27
C GLN A 47 -20.25 12.41 -7.08
N ASP A 48 -20.79 13.05 -6.05
CA ASP A 48 -21.24 12.36 -4.83
C ASP A 48 -22.24 11.24 -5.10
N GLU A 49 -23.11 11.40 -6.11
CA GLU A 49 -24.06 10.38 -6.54
C GLU A 49 -23.35 9.14 -7.11
N ALA A 50 -22.21 9.29 -7.79
CA ALA A 50 -21.41 8.17 -8.27
C ALA A 50 -20.77 7.40 -7.11
N GLY A 51 -20.27 8.11 -6.09
CA GLY A 51 -19.80 7.49 -4.86
C GLY A 51 -20.92 6.76 -4.12
N GLN A 52 -22.09 7.38 -3.98
CA GLN A 52 -23.24 6.75 -3.33
C GLN A 52 -23.70 5.49 -4.07
N TRP A 53 -23.66 5.47 -5.41
CA TRP A 53 -23.92 4.25 -6.18
C TRP A 53 -22.99 3.08 -5.78
N CYS A 54 -21.69 3.32 -5.65
CA CYS A 54 -20.77 2.28 -5.19
C CYS A 54 -21.11 1.80 -3.77
N ILE A 55 -21.50 2.72 -2.87
CA ILE A 55 -21.88 2.39 -1.48
C ILE A 55 -23.16 1.55 -1.48
N ASP A 56 -24.17 1.90 -2.27
CA ASP A 56 -25.44 1.18 -2.36
C ASP A 56 -25.22 -0.27 -2.85
N VAL A 57 -24.32 -0.48 -3.82
CA VAL A 57 -23.89 -1.82 -4.26
C VAL A 57 -23.22 -2.58 -3.11
N GLY A 58 -22.34 -1.92 -2.35
CA GLY A 58 -21.69 -2.50 -1.17
C GLY A 58 -22.69 -2.89 -0.08
N LEU A 59 -23.65 -2.02 0.23
CA LEU A 59 -24.71 -2.27 1.21
C LEU A 59 -25.60 -3.45 0.79
N ALA A 60 -25.94 -3.55 -0.49
CA ALA A 60 -26.66 -4.72 -1.01
C ALA A 60 -25.85 -6.01 -0.84
N ALA A 61 -24.52 -5.96 -0.97
CA ALA A 61 -23.66 -7.12 -0.69
C ALA A 61 -23.69 -7.52 0.79
N ILE A 62 -23.63 -6.56 1.72
CA ILE A 62 -23.77 -6.83 3.16
C ILE A 62 -25.14 -7.45 3.46
N GLU A 63 -26.23 -6.95 2.87
CA GLU A 63 -27.57 -7.53 3.01
C GLU A 63 -27.65 -8.99 2.50
N MET A 64 -26.89 -9.33 1.46
CA MET A 64 -26.76 -10.69 0.95
C MET A 64 -25.91 -11.62 1.84
N GLY A 65 -25.30 -11.11 2.92
CA GLY A 65 -24.54 -11.87 3.89
C GLY A 65 -23.01 -11.86 3.67
N PHE A 66 -22.49 -10.93 2.86
CA PHE A 66 -21.04 -10.67 2.85
C PHE A 66 -20.60 -10.00 4.15
N HIS A 67 -19.38 -10.28 4.58
CA HIS A 67 -18.82 -9.75 5.83
C HIS A 67 -18.09 -8.43 5.59
N GLU A 68 -17.61 -8.22 4.37
CA GLU A 68 -16.75 -7.11 4.01
C GLU A 68 -17.02 -6.67 2.57
N VAL A 69 -16.96 -5.36 2.35
CA VAL A 69 -16.91 -4.75 1.01
C VAL A 69 -15.49 -4.29 0.73
N GLN A 70 -14.89 -4.84 -0.32
CA GLN A 70 -13.58 -4.43 -0.81
C GLN A 70 -13.77 -3.54 -2.04
N PHE A 71 -13.53 -2.24 -1.89
CA PHE A 71 -13.63 -1.32 -3.01
C PHE A 71 -12.35 -1.34 -3.84
N ASP A 72 -12.50 -1.73 -5.10
CA ASP A 72 -11.47 -1.68 -6.11
C ASP A 72 -11.72 -0.52 -7.07
N TYR A 73 -10.67 -0.07 -7.77
CA TYR A 73 -10.70 1.07 -8.66
C TYR A 73 -11.23 2.34 -7.98
N ILE A 74 -10.92 2.52 -6.69
CA ILE A 74 -11.13 3.75 -5.93
C ILE A 74 -10.09 4.80 -6.30
N ARG A 75 -10.13 5.22 -7.57
CA ARG A 75 -9.16 6.15 -8.14
C ARG A 75 -9.69 6.87 -9.37
N PHE A 76 -9.02 7.95 -9.72
CA PHE A 76 -9.12 8.59 -11.03
C PHE A 76 -8.37 7.78 -12.11
N PRO A 77 -8.78 7.87 -13.39
CA PRO A 77 -8.04 7.27 -14.50
C PRO A 77 -6.68 7.95 -14.67
N ASN A 78 -5.66 7.17 -15.06
CA ASN A 78 -4.32 7.68 -15.35
C ASN A 78 -3.88 7.35 -16.80
N GLY A 79 -2.64 7.67 -17.16
CA GLY A 79 -2.12 7.43 -18.51
C GLY A 79 -2.14 5.95 -18.96
N GLY A 80 -2.15 5.02 -18.00
CA GLY A 80 -2.34 3.59 -18.26
C GLY A 80 -3.75 3.26 -18.75
N ASP A 81 -4.76 4.07 -18.39
CA ASP A 81 -6.14 3.91 -18.81
C ASP A 81 -6.45 4.61 -20.14
N GLY A 82 -5.68 5.62 -20.54
CA GLY A 82 -5.90 6.35 -21.80
C GLY A 82 -5.29 7.74 -21.81
N ASP A 83 -5.60 8.54 -22.82
CA ASP A 83 -5.20 9.96 -22.85
C ASP A 83 -6.08 10.76 -21.86
N THR A 84 -5.54 11.00 -20.65
CA THR A 84 -6.23 11.76 -19.60
C THR A 84 -6.08 13.27 -19.76
N SER A 85 -5.31 13.75 -20.74
CA SER A 85 -5.19 15.19 -21.02
C SER A 85 -6.48 15.77 -21.61
N VAL A 86 -7.32 14.91 -22.20
CA VAL A 86 -8.57 15.30 -22.88
C VAL A 86 -9.83 15.09 -22.03
N ILE A 87 -9.72 14.62 -20.79
CA ILE A 87 -10.90 14.40 -19.94
C ILE A 87 -11.44 15.72 -19.37
N LYS A 88 -12.74 15.73 -19.11
CA LYS A 88 -13.44 16.68 -18.27
C LYS A 88 -13.98 15.96 -17.04
N LEU A 89 -13.92 16.63 -15.90
CA LEU A 89 -14.46 16.15 -14.64
C LEU A 89 -15.58 17.12 -14.21
N PRO A 90 -16.85 16.83 -14.53
CA PRO A 90 -17.97 17.59 -14.00
C PRO A 90 -17.86 17.76 -12.48
N GLY A 91 -18.16 18.95 -11.97
CA GLY A 91 -17.97 19.29 -10.55
C GLY A 91 -16.62 19.94 -10.22
N VAL A 92 -15.62 19.83 -11.11
CA VAL A 92 -14.37 20.60 -10.99
C VAL A 92 -14.54 21.97 -11.65
N PRO A 93 -14.23 23.09 -10.96
CA PRO A 93 -14.26 24.41 -11.58
C PRO A 93 -13.36 24.45 -12.81
N ALA A 94 -13.88 24.95 -13.94
CA ALA A 94 -13.17 24.91 -15.23
C ALA A 94 -11.80 25.63 -15.21
N GLU A 95 -11.65 26.62 -14.35
CA GLU A 95 -10.42 27.41 -14.20
C GLU A 95 -9.43 26.81 -13.19
N ARG A 96 -9.79 25.72 -12.49
CA ARG A 96 -8.89 25.09 -11.51
C ARG A 96 -7.75 24.37 -12.25
N PRO A 97 -6.48 24.76 -12.03
CA PRO A 97 -5.33 24.05 -12.58
C PRO A 97 -5.31 22.58 -12.17
N ARG A 98 -4.76 21.70 -13.01
CA ARG A 98 -4.72 20.25 -12.73
C ARG A 98 -3.95 19.93 -11.47
N GLU A 99 -2.93 20.73 -11.17
CA GLU A 99 -2.07 20.62 -10.00
C GLU A 99 -2.81 20.94 -8.69
N GLU A 100 -3.96 21.64 -8.78
CA GLU A 100 -4.82 21.98 -7.64
C GLU A 100 -6.02 21.03 -7.52
N TRP A 101 -6.08 19.97 -8.33
CA TRP A 101 -7.15 18.98 -8.24
C TRP A 101 -7.08 18.25 -6.90
N ARG A 102 -8.25 18.08 -6.27
CA ARG A 102 -8.39 17.53 -4.91
C ARG A 102 -8.66 16.02 -4.94
N HIS A 103 -8.01 15.28 -5.85
CA HIS A 103 -8.33 13.87 -6.06
C HIS A 103 -8.27 13.03 -4.79
N THR A 104 -7.25 13.25 -3.96
CA THR A 104 -7.12 12.56 -2.67
C THR A 104 -8.31 12.82 -1.76
N ASP A 105 -8.77 14.08 -1.66
CA ASP A 105 -9.88 14.45 -0.79
C ASP A 105 -11.18 13.77 -1.25
N GLU A 106 -11.46 13.72 -2.55
CA GLU A 106 -12.67 13.06 -3.07
C GLU A 106 -12.68 11.55 -2.78
N ILE A 107 -11.53 10.88 -2.90
CA ILE A 107 -11.39 9.45 -2.59
C ILE A 107 -11.55 9.21 -1.08
N THR A 108 -10.95 10.04 -0.22
CA THR A 108 -11.02 9.85 1.23
C THR A 108 -12.38 10.21 1.80
N GLU A 109 -13.04 11.26 1.30
CA GLU A 109 -14.41 11.62 1.65
C GLU A 109 -15.41 10.55 1.20
N PHE A 110 -15.22 9.93 0.03
CA PHE A 110 -15.97 8.75 -0.40
C PHE A 110 -15.78 7.58 0.59
N LEU A 111 -14.55 7.21 0.92
CA LEU A 111 -14.26 6.09 1.82
C LEU A 111 -14.77 6.34 3.24
N ALA A 112 -14.69 7.57 3.73
CA ALA A 112 -15.24 7.94 5.03
C ALA A 112 -16.76 7.68 5.08
N ARG A 113 -17.50 8.12 4.05
CA ARG A 113 -18.95 7.85 3.92
C ARG A 113 -19.26 6.37 3.76
N ALA A 114 -18.45 5.65 2.97
CA ALA A 114 -18.64 4.24 2.72
C ALA A 114 -18.46 3.42 4.01
N SER A 115 -17.38 3.68 4.75
CA SER A 115 -17.12 3.05 6.04
C SER A 115 -18.20 3.35 7.06
N GLU A 116 -18.64 4.61 7.20
CA GLU A 116 -19.74 4.95 8.10
C GLU A 116 -21.01 4.11 7.81
N GLN A 117 -21.45 4.07 6.55
CA GLN A 117 -22.68 3.38 6.15
C GLN A 117 -22.55 1.85 6.25
N ILE A 118 -21.42 1.29 5.82
CA ILE A 118 -21.19 -0.17 5.82
C ILE A 118 -20.98 -0.69 7.25
N HIS A 119 -20.26 0.04 8.10
CA HIS A 119 -20.12 -0.30 9.52
C HIS A 119 -21.48 -0.24 10.23
N ALA A 120 -22.33 0.73 9.90
CA ALA A 120 -23.70 0.79 10.43
C ALA A 120 -24.57 -0.40 10.00
N ALA A 121 -24.29 -0.99 8.82
CA ALA A 121 -24.90 -2.23 8.34
C ALA A 121 -24.24 -3.51 8.90
N GLY A 122 -23.18 -3.38 9.70
CA GLY A 122 -22.46 -4.50 10.33
C GLY A 122 -21.38 -5.14 9.46
N GLY A 123 -21.01 -4.53 8.33
CA GLY A 123 -19.91 -4.97 7.47
C GLY A 123 -18.58 -4.29 7.79
N LEU A 124 -17.49 -4.78 7.20
CA LEU A 124 -16.17 -4.14 7.18
C LEU A 124 -15.88 -3.54 5.80
N VAL A 125 -14.94 -2.60 5.72
CA VAL A 125 -14.53 -1.95 4.47
C VAL A 125 -13.03 -2.13 4.23
N SER A 126 -12.69 -2.52 3.01
CA SER A 126 -11.32 -2.51 2.53
C SER A 126 -11.17 -1.78 1.20
N ALA A 127 -9.93 -1.40 0.89
CA ALA A 127 -9.60 -0.59 -0.28
C ALA A 127 -8.40 -1.17 -1.04
N ASP A 128 -8.57 -1.43 -2.34
CA ASP A 128 -7.49 -1.84 -3.22
C ASP A 128 -6.68 -0.61 -3.69
N LEU A 129 -5.36 -0.69 -3.54
CA LEU A 129 -4.41 0.35 -3.92
C LEU A 129 -3.49 -0.15 -5.03
N PHE A 130 -3.05 0.72 -5.93
CA PHE A 130 -1.93 0.36 -6.80
C PHE A 130 -0.71 -0.03 -5.97
N GLY A 131 -0.03 -1.13 -6.31
CA GLY A 131 1.21 -1.54 -5.63
C GLY A 131 2.28 -0.45 -5.66
N LEU A 132 2.38 0.30 -6.76
CA LEU A 132 3.31 1.44 -6.86
C LEU A 132 3.06 2.54 -5.83
N VAL A 133 1.87 2.63 -5.21
CA VAL A 133 1.62 3.58 -4.12
C VAL A 133 2.53 3.28 -2.92
N THR A 134 2.92 2.03 -2.67
CA THR A 134 3.86 1.69 -1.58
C THR A 134 5.28 2.15 -1.88
N TYR A 135 5.65 2.22 -3.16
CA TYR A 135 6.96 2.69 -3.63
C TYR A 135 7.01 4.21 -3.79
N ASP A 136 5.88 4.84 -4.13
CA ASP A 136 5.79 6.25 -4.45
C ASP A 136 5.61 7.12 -3.19
N PHE A 137 6.64 7.91 -2.88
CA PHE A 137 6.68 8.87 -1.76
C PHE A 137 6.40 10.31 -2.16
N THR A 138 6.01 10.54 -3.41
CA THR A 138 5.70 11.88 -3.91
C THR A 138 4.25 12.30 -3.66
N TRP A 139 3.48 11.51 -2.92
CA TRP A 139 2.14 11.83 -2.44
C TRP A 139 1.13 12.09 -3.57
N ASP A 140 0.82 11.03 -4.36
CA ASP A 140 -0.07 11.02 -5.55
C ASP A 140 0.54 11.51 -6.87
N ALA A 141 1.82 11.22 -7.17
CA ALA A 141 2.37 11.57 -8.50
C ALA A 141 1.67 10.85 -9.66
N GLN A 142 0.99 9.73 -9.40
CA GLN A 142 0.20 9.06 -10.43
C GLN A 142 -1.11 9.78 -10.75
N GLY A 143 -1.49 10.81 -9.96
CA GLY A 143 -2.71 11.59 -10.11
C GLY A 143 -3.98 10.75 -9.94
N THR A 144 -3.89 9.62 -9.23
CA THR A 144 -4.98 8.66 -9.04
C THR A 144 -5.86 9.03 -7.86
N GLY A 145 -5.42 9.94 -6.98
CA GLY A 145 -6.03 10.23 -5.69
C GLY A 145 -5.65 9.24 -4.59
N GLN A 146 -4.81 8.24 -4.90
CA GLN A 146 -4.46 7.20 -3.93
C GLN A 146 -3.26 7.62 -3.07
N VAL A 147 -3.56 8.19 -1.90
CA VAL A 147 -2.58 8.39 -0.83
C VAL A 147 -2.87 7.37 0.27
N MET A 148 -2.00 6.37 0.39
CA MET A 148 -2.20 5.20 1.24
C MET A 148 -2.48 5.56 2.70
N GLU A 149 -1.75 6.52 3.27
CA GLU A 149 -1.90 6.96 4.65
C GLU A 149 -3.29 7.58 4.87
N LYS A 150 -3.74 8.41 3.94
CA LYS A 150 -5.07 9.03 4.02
C LYS A 150 -6.19 8.02 3.85
N ILE A 151 -6.02 7.04 2.97
CA ILE A 151 -6.97 5.96 2.80
C ILE A 151 -7.02 5.08 4.07
N ALA A 152 -5.87 4.78 4.66
CA ALA A 152 -5.74 3.95 5.86
C ALA A 152 -6.35 4.58 7.13
N GLU A 153 -6.64 5.88 7.14
CA GLU A 153 -7.40 6.55 8.21
C GLU A 153 -8.90 6.14 8.18
N HIS A 154 -9.43 5.69 7.04
CA HIS A 154 -10.87 5.53 6.81
C HIS A 154 -11.36 4.09 6.65
N VAL A 155 -10.48 3.12 6.40
CA VAL A 155 -10.87 1.72 6.12
C VAL A 155 -10.33 0.75 7.16
N ASP A 156 -10.85 -0.47 7.18
CA ASP A 156 -10.40 -1.55 8.08
C ASP A 156 -9.17 -2.28 7.50
N PHE A 157 -9.13 -2.46 6.17
CA PHE A 157 -7.97 -3.03 5.49
C PHE A 157 -7.57 -2.24 4.26
N ILE A 158 -6.27 -2.13 4.03
CA ILE A 158 -5.72 -1.72 2.74
C ILE A 158 -5.10 -2.92 2.03
N SER A 159 -5.32 -2.99 0.71
CA SER A 159 -4.86 -4.07 -0.13
C SER A 159 -4.02 -3.55 -1.30
N PRO A 160 -2.75 -3.16 -1.06
CA PRO A 160 -1.83 -2.85 -2.14
C PRO A 160 -1.67 -4.04 -3.09
N MET A 161 -1.84 -3.78 -4.39
CA MET A 161 -1.69 -4.76 -5.47
C MET A 161 -0.23 -4.96 -5.84
N VAL A 162 0.49 -5.74 -5.05
CA VAL A 162 1.93 -5.95 -5.19
C VAL A 162 2.20 -7.12 -6.11
N TYR A 163 2.14 -6.81 -7.41
CA TYR A 163 2.43 -7.75 -8.48
C TYR A 163 3.84 -7.51 -9.00
N PRO A 164 4.82 -8.39 -8.75
CA PRO A 164 6.20 -8.20 -9.19
C PRO A 164 6.34 -7.88 -10.69
N SER A 165 5.42 -8.38 -11.52
CA SER A 165 5.35 -8.08 -12.95
C SER A 165 4.96 -6.63 -13.28
N HIS A 166 4.37 -5.87 -12.35
CA HIS A 166 3.86 -4.52 -12.55
C HIS A 166 4.79 -3.41 -12.04
N TYR A 167 5.95 -3.77 -11.46
CA TYR A 167 6.99 -2.83 -11.10
C TYR A 167 7.95 -2.62 -12.28
N GLY A 168 8.53 -1.43 -12.39
CA GLY A 168 9.53 -1.12 -13.42
C GLY A 168 10.90 -1.72 -13.11
N VAL A 169 11.73 -1.82 -14.14
CA VAL A 169 13.16 -2.18 -14.00
C VAL A 169 13.84 -1.24 -13.01
N GLY A 170 14.54 -1.80 -12.02
CA GLY A 170 15.25 -1.03 -11.00
C GLY A 170 14.39 -0.51 -9.85
N ASN A 171 13.07 -0.72 -9.84
CA ASN A 171 12.28 -0.52 -8.63
C ASN A 171 12.88 -1.34 -7.47
N TYR A 172 13.04 -0.69 -6.31
CA TYR A 172 13.77 -1.22 -5.14
C TYR A 172 15.25 -1.62 -5.40
N GLY A 173 15.84 -1.19 -6.52
CA GLY A 173 17.18 -1.61 -6.93
C GLY A 173 17.24 -3.03 -7.52
N LEU A 174 16.09 -3.63 -7.84
CA LEU A 174 16.00 -5.02 -8.31
C LEU A 174 16.24 -5.10 -9.82
N MET A 175 17.22 -5.90 -10.20
CA MET A 175 17.68 -6.11 -11.58
C MET A 175 17.75 -7.60 -11.92
N PRO A 176 17.48 -8.03 -13.17
CA PRO A 176 17.10 -7.20 -14.32
C PRO A 176 15.64 -6.72 -14.28
N HIS A 177 14.77 -7.37 -13.51
CA HIS A 177 13.37 -6.96 -13.32
C HIS A 177 12.81 -7.49 -11.98
N PRO A 178 11.95 -6.74 -11.26
CA PRO A 178 11.35 -7.19 -9.99
C PRO A 178 10.61 -8.54 -10.03
N ILE A 179 10.08 -8.93 -11.19
CA ILE A 179 9.43 -10.24 -11.39
C ILE A 179 10.36 -11.45 -11.17
N GLU A 180 11.68 -11.28 -11.30
CA GLU A 180 12.67 -12.32 -10.96
C GLU A 180 12.96 -12.40 -9.46
N HIS A 181 12.51 -11.40 -8.71
CA HIS A 181 12.74 -11.21 -7.27
C HIS A 181 11.39 -11.09 -6.54
N PRO A 182 10.50 -12.11 -6.63
CA PRO A 182 9.13 -12.00 -6.12
C PRO A 182 9.08 -11.83 -4.60
N TYR A 183 10.04 -12.43 -3.87
CA TYR A 183 10.18 -12.25 -2.42
C TYR A 183 10.54 -10.80 -2.09
N GLU A 184 11.63 -10.30 -2.68
CA GLU A 184 12.18 -8.99 -2.39
C GLU A 184 11.22 -7.88 -2.80
N THR A 185 10.48 -8.05 -3.89
CA THR A 185 9.50 -7.07 -4.35
C THR A 185 8.36 -6.92 -3.33
N VAL A 186 7.82 -8.04 -2.84
CA VAL A 186 6.76 -8.02 -1.82
C VAL A 186 7.30 -7.53 -0.49
N TRP A 187 8.47 -8.01 -0.07
CA TRP A 187 9.07 -7.61 1.20
C TRP A 187 9.30 -6.10 1.26
N ASN A 188 9.92 -5.51 0.24
CA ASN A 188 10.19 -4.07 0.23
C ASN A 188 8.89 -3.27 0.20
N SER A 189 7.91 -3.70 -0.60
CA SER A 189 6.61 -3.01 -0.68
C SER A 189 5.86 -3.02 0.64
N MET A 190 5.87 -4.16 1.34
CA MET A 190 5.18 -4.33 2.61
C MET A 190 5.84 -3.60 3.77
N GLN A 191 7.18 -3.54 3.79
CA GLN A 191 7.89 -2.77 4.80
C GLN A 191 7.55 -1.28 4.70
N GLU A 192 7.59 -0.73 3.48
CA GLU A 192 7.23 0.67 3.26
C GLU A 192 5.76 0.93 3.63
N ALA A 193 4.85 0.01 3.27
CA ALA A 193 3.45 0.10 3.67
C ALA A 193 3.30 0.14 5.19
N GLN A 194 3.90 -0.81 5.93
CA GLN A 194 3.82 -0.86 7.39
C GLN A 194 4.38 0.39 8.06
N MET A 195 5.53 0.90 7.58
CA MET A 195 6.12 2.11 8.12
C MET A 195 5.19 3.32 7.96
N ARG A 196 4.54 3.43 6.80
CA ARG A 196 3.69 4.57 6.46
C ARG A 196 2.33 4.54 7.15
N VAL A 197 1.78 3.35 7.42
CA VAL A 197 0.48 3.21 8.09
C VAL A 197 0.58 2.89 9.58
N GLN A 198 1.79 2.96 10.16
CA GLN A 198 2.01 2.69 11.57
C GLN A 198 1.13 3.59 12.46
N GLY A 199 0.29 2.98 13.30
CA GLY A 199 -0.61 3.69 14.21
C GLY A 199 -1.90 4.20 13.57
N LEU A 200 -2.15 3.91 12.29
CA LEU A 200 -3.42 4.17 11.62
C LEU A 200 -4.41 3.02 11.86
N ARG A 201 -5.65 3.21 11.38
CA ARG A 201 -6.75 2.26 11.57
C ARG A 201 -6.54 0.98 10.77
N ALA A 202 -6.17 1.11 9.49
CA ALA A 202 -6.20 -0.01 8.56
C ALA A 202 -5.07 -1.03 8.81
N GLU A 203 -5.42 -2.30 8.75
CA GLU A 203 -4.47 -3.40 8.64
C GLU A 203 -4.08 -3.64 7.16
N ILE A 204 -2.89 -4.19 6.93
CA ILE A 204 -2.41 -4.45 5.56
C ILE A 204 -2.76 -5.89 5.17
N ARG A 205 -3.35 -6.07 3.99
CA ARG A 205 -3.64 -7.37 3.38
C ARG A 205 -3.42 -7.28 1.87
N PRO A 206 -2.19 -7.48 1.36
CA PRO A 206 -1.86 -7.20 -0.04
C PRO A 206 -2.48 -8.23 -0.99
N TRP A 207 -2.69 -7.81 -2.24
CA TRP A 207 -2.86 -8.76 -3.34
C TRP A 207 -1.48 -9.18 -3.86
N LEU A 208 -1.30 -10.49 -4.01
CA LEU A 208 -0.11 -11.13 -4.55
C LEU A 208 -0.40 -11.69 -5.95
N GLU A 209 0.63 -11.76 -6.78
CA GLU A 209 0.54 -12.22 -8.15
C GLU A 209 0.51 -13.75 -8.21
N ASP A 210 -0.52 -14.32 -8.85
CA ASP A 210 -0.63 -15.75 -9.14
C ASP A 210 -0.98 -15.98 -10.62
N PHE A 211 -0.36 -15.21 -11.52
CA PHE A 211 -0.53 -15.33 -12.97
C PHE A 211 0.81 -15.20 -13.71
N SER A 212 0.88 -15.79 -14.90
CA SER A 212 2.03 -15.64 -15.79
C SER A 212 2.03 -14.30 -16.52
N ALA A 213 3.23 -13.79 -16.83
CA ALA A 213 3.43 -12.57 -17.58
C ALA A 213 4.21 -12.81 -18.89
N PRO A 214 3.68 -13.61 -19.83
CA PRO A 214 4.39 -13.99 -21.06
C PRO A 214 4.76 -12.79 -21.94
N TRP A 215 4.02 -11.69 -21.86
CA TRP A 215 4.32 -10.45 -22.58
C TRP A 215 5.63 -9.77 -22.14
N MET A 216 6.19 -10.19 -20.99
CA MET A 216 7.50 -9.74 -20.50
C MET A 216 8.57 -10.84 -20.57
N GLY A 217 8.29 -11.97 -21.20
CA GLY A 217 9.22 -13.10 -21.27
C GLY A 217 9.21 -14.01 -20.03
N TYR A 218 8.18 -13.89 -19.18
CA TYR A 218 7.97 -14.74 -18.01
C TYR A 218 6.69 -15.59 -18.18
N PRO A 219 6.74 -16.62 -19.04
CA PRO A 219 5.54 -17.39 -19.42
C PRO A 219 5.06 -18.34 -18.32
N ASP A 220 5.93 -18.70 -17.38
CA ASP A 220 5.64 -19.67 -16.33
C ASP A 220 5.67 -18.99 -14.96
N HIS A 221 4.51 -18.96 -14.30
CA HIS A 221 4.42 -18.63 -12.88
C HIS A 221 4.47 -19.95 -12.09
N SER A 222 5.48 -20.11 -11.22
CA SER A 222 5.69 -21.35 -10.47
C SER A 222 5.07 -21.26 -9.07
N PRO A 223 4.68 -22.39 -8.45
CA PRO A 223 4.28 -22.41 -7.04
C PRO A 223 5.31 -21.79 -6.09
N ASP A 224 6.61 -21.91 -6.42
CA ASP A 224 7.70 -21.29 -5.67
C ASP A 224 7.64 -19.75 -5.70
N HIS A 225 7.24 -19.14 -6.83
CA HIS A 225 7.05 -17.69 -6.92
C HIS A 225 5.92 -17.19 -6.02
N VAL A 226 4.77 -17.87 -6.01
CA VAL A 226 3.67 -17.50 -5.11
C VAL A 226 4.07 -17.71 -3.65
N GLN A 227 4.75 -18.82 -3.35
CA GLN A 227 5.20 -19.12 -1.99
C GLN A 227 6.19 -18.08 -1.46
N LYS A 228 7.12 -17.60 -2.30
CA LYS A 228 8.05 -16.50 -1.96
C LYS A 228 7.32 -15.21 -1.60
N GLN A 229 6.29 -14.84 -2.37
CA GLN A 229 5.47 -13.66 -2.07
C GLN A 229 4.74 -13.81 -0.72
N ILE A 230 4.14 -14.98 -0.46
CA ILE A 230 3.48 -15.27 0.82
C ILE A 230 4.48 -15.28 1.99
N GLN A 231 5.68 -15.83 1.78
CA GLN A 231 6.71 -15.83 2.81
C GLN A 231 7.12 -14.40 3.17
N ALA A 232 7.27 -13.52 2.17
CA ALA A 232 7.61 -12.13 2.38
C ALA A 232 6.57 -11.37 3.22
N THR A 233 5.27 -11.65 3.07
CA THR A 233 4.24 -11.03 3.93
C THR A 233 4.37 -11.48 5.38
N TYR A 234 4.56 -12.78 5.64
CA TYR A 234 4.77 -13.29 7.00
C TYR A 234 6.06 -12.77 7.64
N ASP A 235 7.16 -12.69 6.89
CA ASP A 235 8.44 -12.11 7.37
C ASP A 235 8.32 -10.61 7.68
N ASN A 236 7.33 -9.93 7.11
CA ASN A 236 6.96 -8.55 7.46
C ASN A 236 6.02 -8.48 8.69
N GLY A 237 5.64 -9.60 9.28
CA GLY A 237 4.63 -9.62 10.35
C GLY A 237 3.22 -9.29 9.85
N ILE A 238 2.94 -9.46 8.56
CA ILE A 238 1.61 -9.33 7.97
C ILE A 238 0.98 -10.73 7.92
N GLU A 239 -0.18 -10.89 8.55
CA GLU A 239 -0.80 -12.21 8.75
C GLU A 239 -1.80 -12.59 7.64
N GLY A 240 -2.15 -11.66 6.75
CA GLY A 240 -3.13 -11.86 5.68
C GLY A 240 -2.63 -11.46 4.29
N TRP A 241 -3.14 -12.12 3.26
CA TRP A 241 -2.87 -11.83 1.84
C TRP A 241 -4.03 -12.32 0.97
N LEU A 242 -4.08 -11.84 -0.27
CA LEU A 242 -5.04 -12.24 -1.30
C LEU A 242 -4.26 -12.66 -2.56
N LEU A 243 -4.78 -13.61 -3.36
CA LEU A 243 -4.16 -14.00 -4.63
C LEU A 243 -4.96 -13.45 -5.79
N TRP A 244 -4.26 -12.82 -6.74
CA TRP A 244 -4.88 -12.32 -7.95
C TRP A 244 -4.52 -13.19 -9.15
N ASN A 245 -5.56 -13.61 -9.89
CA ASN A 245 -5.45 -14.15 -11.23
C ASN A 245 -6.76 -13.83 -11.96
N ALA A 246 -6.69 -13.07 -13.06
CA ALA A 246 -7.88 -12.66 -13.82
C ALA A 246 -8.67 -13.85 -14.41
N GLY A 247 -8.03 -15.00 -14.61
CA GLY A 247 -8.67 -16.25 -15.01
C GLY A 247 -9.31 -17.03 -13.87
N ASN A 248 -9.20 -16.57 -12.62
CA ASN A 248 -9.64 -17.26 -11.39
C ASN A 248 -9.07 -18.68 -11.26
N SER A 249 -7.85 -18.89 -11.77
CA SER A 249 -7.12 -20.15 -11.65
C SER A 249 -5.98 -19.94 -10.69
N TYR A 250 -6.10 -20.47 -9.48
CA TYR A 250 -5.11 -20.28 -8.42
C TYR A 250 -4.23 -21.50 -8.23
N THR A 251 -2.99 -21.28 -7.79
CA THR A 251 -2.02 -22.34 -7.52
C THR A 251 -2.41 -23.11 -6.25
N GLU A 252 -3.30 -24.10 -6.35
CA GLU A 252 -3.81 -24.81 -5.18
C GLU A 252 -2.74 -25.53 -4.34
N SER A 253 -1.60 -25.90 -4.94
CA SER A 253 -0.53 -26.61 -4.24
C SER A 253 0.14 -25.80 -3.13
N ILE A 254 0.04 -24.47 -3.16
CA ILE A 254 0.55 -23.59 -2.10
C ILE A 254 -0.47 -23.34 -1.00
N LEU A 255 -1.75 -23.65 -1.23
CA LEU A 255 -2.81 -23.46 -0.28
C LEU A 255 -2.77 -24.62 0.71
N GLU A 256 -2.23 -24.36 1.90
CA GLU A 256 -2.16 -25.37 2.95
C GLU A 256 -3.57 -25.81 3.37
N LYS A 257 -3.77 -27.12 3.49
CA LYS A 257 -4.98 -27.69 4.08
C LYS A 257 -4.82 -27.70 5.61
N GLY A 258 -4.87 -26.54 6.25
CA GLY A 258 -4.71 -26.41 7.70
C GLY A 258 -4.76 -24.97 8.21
N GLU A 259 -4.70 -24.79 9.53
CA GLU A 259 -4.54 -23.46 10.15
C GLU A 259 -3.24 -22.81 9.65
N ALA A 260 -3.35 -21.59 9.11
CA ALA A 260 -2.19 -20.80 8.72
C ALA A 260 -1.29 -20.57 9.94
N LYS A 261 -0.03 -20.99 9.85
CA LYS A 261 1.00 -20.64 10.82
C LYS A 261 1.91 -19.63 10.16
N SER A 262 2.23 -18.55 10.89
CA SER A 262 3.30 -17.65 10.45
C SER A 262 4.55 -18.49 10.20
N LYS A 263 5.08 -18.37 8.98
CA LYS A 263 6.33 -19.02 8.56
C LYS A 263 7.52 -18.10 8.72
N ALA A 264 7.36 -16.97 9.43
CA ALA A 264 8.41 -15.98 9.55
C ALA A 264 9.72 -16.65 10.03
N ASP A 265 10.81 -16.49 9.28
CA ASP A 265 12.10 -17.06 9.71
C ASP A 265 12.60 -16.25 10.93
N PRO A 266 12.71 -16.86 12.13
CA PRO A 266 13.08 -16.15 13.34
C PRO A 266 14.51 -15.59 13.31
N ASP A 267 15.35 -16.06 12.39
CA ASP A 267 16.76 -15.66 12.23
C ASP A 267 16.99 -14.76 10.99
N PHE A 268 15.92 -14.36 10.28
CA PHE A 268 16.02 -13.54 9.08
C PHE A 268 16.52 -12.12 9.36
N VAL A 269 17.54 -11.69 8.61
CA VAL A 269 18.09 -10.33 8.65
C VAL A 269 17.60 -9.57 7.43
N PRO A 270 16.86 -8.46 7.60
CA PRO A 270 16.30 -7.71 6.48
C PRO A 270 17.39 -7.08 5.61
N PRO A 271 17.21 -7.02 4.26
CA PRO A 271 18.14 -6.34 3.38
C PRO A 271 18.17 -4.82 3.64
N TYR A 272 19.28 -4.18 3.28
CA TYR A 272 19.52 -2.74 3.50
C TYR A 272 18.55 -1.87 2.68
N ARG A 273 17.95 -0.85 3.32
CA ARG A 273 17.08 0.16 2.71
C ARG A 273 17.73 0.82 1.49
N THR A 274 16.99 0.95 0.38
CA THR A 274 17.46 1.71 -0.79
C THR A 274 16.83 3.10 -0.92
N ALA A 275 15.80 3.45 -0.15
CA ALA A 275 15.17 4.77 -0.21
C ALA A 275 14.96 5.38 1.19
N ASN A 276 15.31 6.65 1.33
CA ASN A 276 15.06 7.47 2.52
C ASN A 276 14.16 8.62 2.05
N PRO A 277 12.83 8.48 2.11
CA PRO A 277 11.93 9.50 1.60
C PRO A 277 11.79 10.66 2.59
N ASP A 278 11.70 11.88 2.04
CA ASP A 278 11.49 13.10 2.82
C ASP A 278 10.18 13.04 3.62
N ALA A 279 10.15 13.76 4.74
CA ALA A 279 8.94 13.90 5.56
C ALA A 279 7.82 14.61 4.76
N PRO A 280 6.54 14.25 5.01
CA PRO A 280 5.42 14.90 4.34
C PRO A 280 5.40 16.43 4.58
N PRO A 281 4.89 17.22 3.60
CA PRO A 281 4.71 18.66 3.77
C PRO A 281 3.84 18.99 5.00
N GLY A 282 4.36 19.81 5.92
CA GLY A 282 3.63 20.29 7.10
C GLY A 282 4.10 19.73 8.46
N VAL A 283 5.05 18.79 8.48
CA VAL A 283 5.66 18.33 9.73
C VAL A 283 6.87 19.22 10.07
N ALA A 284 6.77 20.04 11.13
CA ALA A 284 7.93 20.75 11.65
C ALA A 284 8.93 19.75 12.24
N VAL A 285 10.14 19.68 11.67
CA VAL A 285 11.20 18.79 12.16
C VAL A 285 12.25 19.62 12.88
N GLU A 286 12.26 19.54 14.20
CA GLU A 286 13.52 19.30 14.90
C GLU A 286 13.39 17.92 15.53
N LYS A 287 14.01 16.90 14.93
CA LYS A 287 14.18 15.58 15.55
C LYS A 287 15.35 14.83 14.95
N VAL A 288 16.27 14.49 15.84
CA VAL A 288 17.33 13.50 15.65
C VAL A 288 16.67 12.13 15.55
N TRP A 289 16.89 11.45 14.42
CA TRP A 289 16.38 10.11 14.16
C TRP A 289 17.38 9.06 14.67
N PRO A 290 16.98 8.15 15.57
CA PRO A 290 17.88 7.12 16.06
C PRO A 290 17.99 6.03 14.99
N GLY A 291 19.13 5.98 14.30
CA GLY A 291 19.62 4.70 13.80
C GLY A 291 19.82 3.80 15.01
N MET A 292 19.00 2.74 15.11
CA MET A 292 18.88 1.81 16.26
C MET A 292 18.46 2.45 17.61
N PRO A 293 17.46 1.92 18.34
CA PRO A 293 17.42 2.13 19.77
C PRO A 293 18.61 1.36 20.40
N PRO A 294 19.38 1.94 21.33
CA PRO A 294 20.53 1.27 21.94
C PRO A 294 20.17 0.14 22.92
N CYS A 295 18.90 -0.29 23.01
CA CYS A 295 18.49 -1.33 23.95
C CYS A 295 17.21 -2.06 23.53
N LYS A 296 17.02 -3.28 24.06
CA LYS A 296 15.83 -4.10 23.88
C LYS A 296 14.63 -3.49 24.62
N PRO A 297 13.45 -3.31 23.98
CA PRO A 297 12.25 -2.85 24.67
C PRO A 297 11.73 -3.90 25.66
N ASP A 298 11.33 -3.45 26.86
CA ASP A 298 10.73 -4.30 27.91
C ASP A 298 9.23 -4.53 27.59
N ARG A 299 8.96 -5.38 26.58
CA ARG A 299 7.65 -6.01 26.41
C ARG A 299 7.75 -7.45 26.90
N GLU A 300 6.84 -7.88 27.77
CA GLU A 300 6.53 -9.30 27.85
C GLU A 300 6.20 -9.78 26.43
N ARG A 301 6.88 -10.85 25.98
CA ARG A 301 6.53 -11.50 24.72
C ARG A 301 5.04 -11.81 24.79
N LEU A 302 4.26 -11.21 23.90
CA LEU A 302 2.91 -11.67 23.64
C LEU A 302 3.02 -13.15 23.28
N GLU A 303 2.54 -14.02 24.16
CA GLU A 303 2.32 -15.40 23.77
C GLU A 303 1.35 -15.38 22.60
N ILE A 304 1.79 -15.97 21.48
CA ILE A 304 1.00 -16.09 20.25
C ILE A 304 -0.32 -16.76 20.62
N GLY A 305 -1.41 -15.98 20.59
CA GLY A 305 -2.75 -16.48 20.86
C GLY A 305 -3.12 -17.54 19.83
N LYS A 306 -3.62 -18.69 20.29
CA LYS A 306 -4.33 -19.63 19.42
C LYS A 306 -5.73 -19.09 19.20
N GLY A 307 -5.96 -18.41 18.08
CA GLY A 307 -7.26 -17.86 17.70
C GLY A 307 -7.50 -18.06 16.21
N ASN A 308 -8.61 -18.70 15.88
CA ASN A 308 -9.01 -19.21 14.58
C ASN A 308 -10.04 -18.28 13.89
N LEU A 309 -9.99 -18.21 12.55
CA LEU A 309 -11.01 -17.56 11.69
C LEU A 309 -12.25 -18.43 11.44
N ALA A 310 -12.67 -19.19 12.45
CA ALA A 310 -14.00 -19.79 12.50
C ALA A 310 -14.47 -19.77 13.96
N GLY A 311 -15.29 -18.77 14.30
CA GLY A 311 -15.92 -18.64 15.62
C GLY A 311 -15.21 -17.73 16.63
N SER A 312 -14.29 -16.86 16.22
CA SER A 312 -13.66 -15.89 17.12
C SER A 312 -14.56 -14.66 17.31
N THR A 313 -15.01 -14.42 18.54
CA THR A 313 -15.24 -13.05 19.02
C THR A 313 -13.88 -12.36 19.16
N PRO A 314 -13.72 -11.10 18.71
CA PRO A 314 -12.45 -10.40 18.83
C PRO A 314 -11.96 -10.37 20.29
N PRO A 315 -10.64 -10.43 20.53
CA PRO A 315 -10.13 -10.30 21.89
C PRO A 315 -10.58 -8.97 22.49
N VAL A 316 -11.03 -9.00 23.74
CA VAL A 316 -11.28 -7.78 24.50
C VAL A 316 -9.96 -6.98 24.52
N ARG A 317 -9.99 -5.79 23.93
CA ARG A 317 -8.89 -4.81 23.89
C ARG A 317 -8.19 -4.79 25.25
N ALA A 318 -6.89 -5.11 25.29
CA ALA A 318 -6.10 -4.85 26.48
C ALA A 318 -6.15 -3.34 26.76
N PRO A 319 -6.44 -2.90 28.00
CA PRO A 319 -6.52 -1.48 28.32
C PRO A 319 -5.11 -0.89 28.28
N GLY A 320 -4.75 -0.27 27.16
CA GLY A 320 -3.53 0.53 27.02
C GLY A 320 -3.84 1.98 27.38
N GLY A 321 -3.36 2.42 28.54
CA GLY A 321 -3.42 3.81 29.00
C GLY A 321 -2.40 4.71 28.29
N ASP A 322 -2.64 6.01 28.39
CA ASP A 322 -2.01 7.11 27.66
C ASP A 322 -0.54 7.43 28.03
N GLU A 323 0.28 6.47 28.48
CA GLU A 323 1.69 6.75 28.86
C GLU A 323 2.75 6.00 28.03
N PRO A 324 3.86 6.68 27.66
CA PRO A 324 4.95 6.10 26.88
C PRO A 324 5.77 5.07 27.67
N ILE A 325 6.19 4.01 26.96
CA ILE A 325 6.92 2.85 27.48
C ILE A 325 8.37 3.22 27.82
N ALA A 326 8.87 2.83 29.00
CA ALA A 326 10.24 3.09 29.46
C ALA A 326 11.24 1.97 29.06
N CYS A 327 12.48 2.36 28.76
CA CYS A 327 13.61 1.47 28.41
C CYS A 327 14.42 1.02 29.65
N LYS A 328 15.06 -0.17 29.59
CA LYS A 328 16.12 -0.59 30.53
C LYS A 328 17.49 -0.43 29.87
N GLU A 329 18.43 0.21 30.55
CA GLU A 329 19.83 0.35 30.12
C GLU A 329 20.63 -0.92 30.44
N GLU A 330 21.44 -1.41 29.51
CA GLU A 330 22.44 -2.48 29.76
C GLU A 330 23.76 -1.86 30.27
N GLU A 331 24.30 -2.37 31.37
CA GLU A 331 25.56 -1.92 31.95
C GLU A 331 26.74 -2.20 30.99
N ALA A 332 27.38 -1.12 30.51
CA ALA A 332 28.54 -1.21 29.63
C ALA A 332 29.77 -1.74 30.38
N ALA A 333 30.36 -2.82 29.87
CA ALA A 333 31.64 -3.36 30.34
C ALA A 333 32.78 -2.36 30.05
N THR A 334 33.40 -1.86 31.11
CA THR A 334 34.58 -0.99 31.07
C THR A 334 35.79 -1.70 30.45
N SER A 335 36.43 -1.09 29.45
CA SER A 335 37.85 -1.33 29.18
C SER A 335 38.61 0.00 29.06
N THR A 336 39.59 0.15 29.94
CA THR A 336 40.50 1.28 30.07
C THR A 336 41.77 1.03 29.26
N ALA A 337 42.21 2.00 28.45
CA ALA A 337 43.62 2.20 28.12
C ALA A 337 43.90 3.66 27.69
N SER A 338 44.92 4.24 28.31
CA SER A 338 45.34 5.66 28.35
C SER A 338 46.16 6.14 27.13
N PRO A 339 46.44 7.46 26.99
CA PRO A 339 46.97 8.07 25.76
C PRO A 339 48.50 8.21 25.76
N SER A 340 49.08 8.40 24.57
CA SER A 340 50.44 8.96 24.41
C SER A 340 50.52 9.87 23.18
N GLU A 341 50.98 11.10 23.44
CA GLU A 341 51.46 12.11 22.50
C GLU A 341 52.72 11.62 21.75
N ASP A 342 52.96 12.09 20.51
CA ASP A 342 54.04 13.07 20.24
C ASP A 342 54.38 13.31 18.74
N THR A 343 54.53 14.61 18.43
CA THR A 343 55.47 15.29 17.49
C THR A 343 55.34 15.24 15.94
N ALA A 344 55.01 16.43 15.41
CA ALA A 344 55.76 17.28 14.46
C ALA A 344 56.18 16.80 13.04
N SER A 345 55.73 17.53 12.01
CA SER A 345 56.60 18.49 11.30
C SER A 345 55.85 19.25 10.18
N THR A 346 56.30 20.48 9.98
CA THR A 346 55.86 21.53 9.05
C THR A 346 56.37 21.33 7.62
N SER A 347 55.61 21.78 6.60
CA SER A 347 56.13 22.74 5.61
C SER A 347 55.06 23.31 4.66
N ASP A 348 55.27 24.58 4.36
CA ASP A 348 54.60 25.48 3.42
C ASP A 348 54.46 24.97 1.98
N GLY A 349 53.52 25.57 1.24
CA GLY A 349 53.77 25.84 -0.18
C GLY A 349 52.57 25.88 -1.13
N ALA A 350 52.12 27.10 -1.41
CA ALA A 350 51.71 27.61 -2.74
C ALA A 350 50.45 27.05 -3.46
N SER A 351 49.47 27.95 -3.65
CA SER A 351 48.67 28.02 -4.89
C SER A 351 49.57 28.44 -6.06
N PRO A 352 49.22 28.06 -7.32
CA PRO A 352 48.47 29.02 -8.13
C PRO A 352 47.48 28.40 -9.16
N THR A 353 46.44 29.21 -9.46
CA THR A 353 45.76 29.51 -10.75
C THR A 353 45.60 28.49 -11.88
N ASP A 354 44.38 28.55 -12.47
CA ASP A 354 43.99 28.42 -13.88
C ASP A 354 44.44 27.18 -14.68
N ASP A 355 43.51 26.48 -15.34
CA ASP A 355 43.03 26.86 -16.68
C ASP A 355 41.99 25.83 -17.21
N SER A 356 41.18 26.35 -18.11
CA SER A 356 40.17 25.87 -19.07
C SER A 356 40.18 24.43 -19.65
N THR A 357 39.06 24.18 -20.37
CA THR A 357 38.71 23.11 -21.35
C THR A 357 38.33 21.74 -20.78
N GLU A 358 37.26 21.06 -21.19
CA GLU A 358 36.39 21.12 -22.38
C GLU A 358 34.96 20.64 -22.03
#